data_AF-A0A1F8VF61-F1
#
_entry.id   AF-A0A1F8VF61-F1
#
_cell.length_a   1.000
_cell.length_b   1.000
_cell.length_c   1.000
_cell.angle_alpha   90.00
_cell.angle_beta   90.00
_cell.angle_gamma   90.00
#
_symmetry.space_group_name_H-M   'P 1'
#
loop_
_entity.id
_entity.type
_entity.pdbx_description
1 polymer ?
#
loop_
_entity_poly.entity_id
_entity_poly.type
_entity_poly.pdbx_seq_one_letter_code
_entity_poly.pdbx_strand_id
1 'polypeptide(L)'
;MQSYRAVYKAVTNQNDDVLDRLRHRIRNTLNIVQPRLFVANSTIDPINRLWILAAKEYGAKVACLQHGVYARELPDYAQEDDIIDSYIALDDSQKSIVARNIDSRKIVVLGKQSQFAWKAPSKAISVCFVGEDWERYGYVELKQMIVARYLDIGVALTSIGIGALWYKPHPSEARMFGIDKKLRILPKNNIIEPDVYIGFSSSLLKDVSSRGKLAIQILEPKTKADCFQNNGYCLSVANDDNLVDNLLGILQSDQAPPCIQEQQLDGLLELT
;
A
#
# COMPACT_ATOMS: atom_id res chain seq x y z
N MET A 1 -1.16 20.89 -5.27
CA MET A 1 -2.00 21.11 -4.07
C MET A 1 -3.15 22.11 -4.26
N GLN A 2 -2.97 23.24 -4.96
CA GLN A 2 -4.08 24.19 -5.23
C GLN A 2 -5.21 23.58 -6.09
N SER A 3 -4.87 22.78 -7.11
CA SER A 3 -5.86 22.08 -7.97
C SER A 3 -6.71 21.07 -7.19
N TYR A 4 -6.10 20.31 -6.28
CA TYR A 4 -6.80 19.29 -5.49
C TYR A 4 -7.87 19.90 -4.58
N ARG A 5 -7.49 20.95 -3.83
CA ARG A 5 -8.45 21.67 -2.98
C ARG A 5 -9.54 22.37 -3.78
N ALA A 6 -9.25 22.83 -4.99
CA ALA A 6 -10.23 23.47 -5.86
C ALA A 6 -11.28 22.47 -6.38
N VAL A 7 -10.86 21.27 -6.83
CA VAL A 7 -11.79 20.21 -7.24
C VAL A 7 -12.65 19.77 -6.07
N TYR A 8 -12.03 19.50 -4.92
CA TYR A 8 -12.76 19.04 -3.74
C TYR A 8 -13.82 20.08 -3.31
N LYS A 9 -13.45 21.36 -3.21
CA LYS A 9 -14.40 22.44 -2.92
C LYS A 9 -15.49 22.58 -3.98
N ALA A 10 -15.17 22.42 -5.26
CA ALA A 10 -16.16 22.50 -6.33
C ALA A 10 -17.19 21.37 -6.24
N VAL A 11 -16.76 20.14 -5.94
CA VAL A 11 -17.64 19.01 -5.70
C VAL A 11 -18.49 19.22 -4.44
N THR A 12 -17.88 19.63 -3.33
CA THR A 12 -18.61 19.88 -2.07
C THR A 12 -19.64 21.00 -2.20
N ASN A 13 -19.32 22.04 -2.97
CA ASN A 13 -20.18 23.22 -3.14
C ASN A 13 -21.08 23.14 -4.38
N GLN A 14 -21.09 22.01 -5.10
CA GLN A 14 -21.86 21.82 -6.36
C GLN A 14 -21.62 22.97 -7.37
N ASN A 15 -20.36 23.36 -7.57
CA ASN A 15 -19.99 24.46 -8.44
C ASN A 15 -19.63 23.95 -9.85
N ASP A 16 -20.66 23.82 -10.69
CA ASP A 16 -20.56 23.26 -12.04
C ASP A 16 -19.61 24.05 -12.95
N ASP A 17 -19.58 25.38 -12.87
CA ASP A 17 -18.68 26.23 -13.67
C ASP A 17 -17.20 25.89 -13.46
N VAL A 18 -16.81 25.62 -12.22
CA VAL A 18 -15.43 25.23 -11.91
C VAL A 18 -15.13 23.84 -12.48
N LEU A 19 -16.06 22.90 -12.34
CA LEU A 19 -15.90 21.54 -12.88
C LEU A 19 -15.80 21.55 -14.40
N ASP A 20 -16.62 22.34 -15.09
CA ASP A 20 -16.59 22.44 -16.55
C ASP A 20 -15.30 23.08 -17.08
N ARG A 21 -14.79 24.13 -16.41
CA ARG A 21 -13.47 24.69 -16.75
C ARG A 21 -12.35 23.67 -16.59
N LEU A 22 -12.42 22.84 -15.56
CA LEU A 22 -11.42 21.80 -15.32
C LEU A 22 -11.54 20.67 -16.36
N ARG A 23 -12.77 20.24 -16.69
CA ARG A 23 -13.03 19.28 -17.79
C ARG A 23 -12.50 19.79 -19.12
N HIS A 24 -12.69 21.07 -19.44
CA HIS A 24 -12.16 21.66 -20.68
C HIS A 24 -10.63 21.59 -20.73
N ARG A 25 -9.94 21.90 -19.62
CA ARG A 25 -8.47 21.76 -19.53
C ARG A 25 -8.00 20.32 -19.70
N ILE A 26 -8.71 19.37 -19.10
CA ILE A 26 -8.43 17.94 -19.24
C ILE A 26 -8.59 17.51 -20.70
N ARG A 27 -9.70 17.87 -21.35
CA ARG A 27 -9.93 17.58 -22.78
C ARG A 27 -8.82 18.13 -23.67
N ASN A 28 -8.36 19.36 -23.45
CA ASN A 28 -7.23 19.91 -24.20
C ASN A 28 -5.96 19.07 -24.01
N THR A 29 -5.72 18.57 -22.80
CA THR A 29 -4.58 17.66 -22.53
C THR A 29 -4.74 16.34 -23.28
N LEU A 30 -5.94 15.74 -23.24
CA LEU A 30 -6.25 14.50 -23.95
C LEU A 30 -6.13 14.65 -25.47
N ASN A 31 -6.52 15.80 -26.03
CA ASN A 31 -6.36 16.11 -27.46
C ASN A 31 -4.89 16.22 -27.88
N ILE A 32 -4.00 16.68 -26.99
CA ILE A 32 -2.56 16.79 -27.25
C ILE A 32 -1.88 15.42 -27.12
N VAL A 33 -2.19 14.69 -26.05
CA VAL A 33 -1.53 13.41 -25.74
C VAL A 33 -2.09 12.27 -26.59
N GLN A 34 -3.36 12.35 -26.97
CA GLN A 34 -4.10 11.33 -27.72
C GLN A 34 -3.99 9.93 -27.11
N PRO A 35 -4.30 9.75 -25.81
CA PRO A 35 -4.10 8.46 -25.16
C PRO A 35 -5.12 7.43 -25.65
N ARG A 36 -4.65 6.21 -25.92
CA ARG A 36 -5.54 5.04 -26.12
C ARG A 36 -6.02 4.44 -24.79
N LEU A 37 -5.20 4.58 -23.74
CA LEU A 37 -5.46 4.08 -22.40
C LEU A 37 -5.15 5.19 -21.38
N PHE A 38 -6.08 5.43 -20.47
CA PHE A 38 -5.89 6.25 -19.28
C PHE A 38 -5.80 5.34 -18.06
N VAL A 39 -4.75 5.51 -17.25
CA VAL A 39 -4.55 4.75 -16.01
C VAL A 39 -4.88 5.66 -14.82
N ALA A 40 -5.94 5.31 -14.10
CA ALA A 40 -6.30 5.92 -12.84
C ALA A 40 -5.69 5.14 -11.68
N ASN A 41 -5.52 5.82 -10.54
CA ASN A 41 -5.08 5.16 -9.31
C ASN A 41 -6.26 4.81 -8.40
N SER A 42 -7.43 5.42 -8.62
CA SER A 42 -8.64 5.19 -7.82
C SER A 42 -9.87 5.64 -8.59
N THR A 43 -11.02 5.00 -8.36
CA THR A 43 -12.33 5.42 -8.86
C THR A 43 -13.16 6.17 -7.82
N ILE A 44 -12.72 6.23 -6.56
CA ILE A 44 -13.39 7.00 -5.50
C ILE A 44 -12.89 8.45 -5.41
N ASP A 45 -11.63 8.72 -5.77
CA ASP A 45 -11.05 10.06 -5.70
C ASP A 45 -11.69 11.03 -6.71
N PRO A 46 -12.24 12.19 -6.29
CA PRO A 46 -12.96 13.10 -7.18
C PRO A 46 -12.14 13.62 -8.36
N ILE A 47 -10.82 13.76 -8.22
CA ILE A 47 -9.95 14.23 -9.31
C ILE A 47 -9.77 13.12 -10.33
N ASN A 48 -9.48 11.89 -9.86
CA ASN A 48 -9.42 10.73 -10.73
C ASN A 48 -10.75 10.55 -11.47
N ARG A 49 -11.91 10.68 -10.78
CA ARG A 49 -13.23 10.61 -11.43
C ARG A 49 -13.42 11.65 -12.53
N LEU A 50 -12.94 12.88 -12.34
CA LEU A 50 -13.00 13.91 -13.38
C LEU A 50 -12.19 13.54 -14.62
N TRP A 51 -10.97 13.00 -14.43
CA TRP A 51 -10.13 12.51 -15.51
C TRP A 51 -10.72 11.28 -16.20
N ILE A 52 -11.26 10.32 -15.42
CA ILE A 52 -11.94 9.12 -15.92
C ILE A 52 -13.10 9.54 -16.83
N LEU A 53 -13.96 10.46 -16.38
CA LEU A 53 -15.08 10.96 -17.17
C LEU A 53 -14.61 11.56 -18.49
N ALA A 54 -13.63 12.47 -18.44
CA ALA A 54 -13.13 13.13 -19.64
C ALA A 54 -12.40 12.17 -20.59
N ALA A 55 -11.68 11.16 -20.07
CA ALA A 55 -11.03 10.13 -20.87
C ALA A 55 -12.05 9.25 -21.61
N LYS A 56 -13.13 8.85 -20.92
CA LYS A 56 -14.24 8.10 -21.55
C LYS A 56 -14.94 8.91 -22.64
N GLU A 57 -15.21 10.19 -22.39
CA GLU A 57 -15.78 11.11 -23.40
C GLU A 57 -14.88 11.31 -24.61
N TYR A 58 -13.56 11.28 -24.41
CA TYR A 58 -12.58 11.34 -25.47
C TYR A 58 -12.50 10.02 -26.29
N GLY A 59 -13.03 8.92 -25.74
CA GLY A 59 -12.97 7.59 -26.35
C GLY A 59 -11.75 6.76 -25.97
N ALA A 60 -11.00 7.18 -24.94
CA ALA A 60 -9.92 6.37 -24.38
C ALA A 60 -10.48 5.24 -23.49
N LYS A 61 -9.82 4.10 -23.50
CA LYS A 61 -10.04 3.05 -22.50
C LYS A 61 -9.52 3.52 -21.14
N VAL A 62 -10.15 3.07 -20.06
CA VAL A 62 -9.75 3.43 -18.70
C VAL A 62 -9.47 2.17 -17.88
N ALA A 63 -8.27 2.11 -17.30
CA ALA A 63 -7.90 1.11 -16.32
C ALA A 63 -7.62 1.75 -14.95
N CYS A 64 -7.88 1.04 -13.85
CA CYS A 64 -7.50 1.45 -12.51
C CYS A 64 -6.46 0.50 -11.94
N LEU A 65 -5.31 1.03 -11.53
CA LEU A 65 -4.32 0.29 -10.74
C LEU A 65 -4.70 0.37 -9.27
N GLN A 66 -5.23 -0.72 -8.73
CA GLN A 66 -5.80 -0.73 -7.39
C GLN A 66 -4.73 -0.90 -6.32
N HIS A 67 -4.26 0.23 -5.79
CA HIS A 67 -3.11 0.28 -4.90
C HIS A 67 -3.45 0.24 -3.40
N GLY A 68 -4.73 0.28 -2.99
CA GLY A 68 -5.10 0.56 -1.60
C GLY A 68 -6.14 -0.36 -0.92
N VAL A 69 -6.75 -1.28 -1.65
CA VAL A 69 -7.84 -2.12 -1.13
C VAL A 69 -7.32 -3.52 -0.83
N TYR A 70 -7.19 -3.85 0.45
CA TYR A 70 -6.63 -5.14 0.90
C TYR A 70 -7.29 -5.71 2.15
N ALA A 71 -8.30 -5.02 2.68
CA ALA A 71 -9.09 -5.51 3.79
C ALA A 71 -10.40 -6.09 3.25
N ARG A 72 -10.83 -7.22 3.80
CA ARG A 72 -12.16 -7.77 3.50
C ARG A 72 -13.27 -6.90 4.05
N GLU A 73 -13.04 -6.17 5.14
CA GLU A 73 -14.04 -5.29 5.73
C GLU A 73 -13.74 -3.83 5.38
N LEU A 74 -14.20 -3.39 4.21
CA LEU A 74 -14.10 -1.99 3.79
C LEU A 74 -15.44 -1.29 3.98
N PRO A 75 -15.46 -0.09 4.56
CA PRO A 75 -16.67 0.72 4.55
C PRO A 75 -17.03 1.10 3.11
N ASP A 76 -18.32 1.26 2.82
CA ASP A 76 -18.84 1.49 1.47
C ASP A 76 -18.16 2.66 0.74
N TYR A 77 -17.83 3.74 1.47
CA TYR A 77 -17.15 4.91 0.88
C TYR A 77 -15.70 4.64 0.43
N ALA A 78 -15.10 3.53 0.85
CA ALA A 78 -13.75 3.13 0.50
C ALA A 78 -13.72 2.03 -0.58
N GLN A 79 -14.89 1.61 -1.05
CA GLN A 79 -15.02 0.60 -2.10
C GLN A 79 -14.98 1.27 -3.48
N GLU A 80 -14.31 0.64 -4.45
CA GLU A 80 -14.26 1.14 -5.83
C GLU A 80 -15.62 0.97 -6.53
N ASP A 81 -15.97 1.92 -7.40
CA ASP A 81 -17.21 1.92 -8.19
C ASP A 81 -16.96 1.32 -9.57
N ASP A 82 -17.90 0.52 -10.11
CA ASP A 82 -17.80 -0.11 -11.45
C ASP A 82 -18.08 0.85 -12.62
N ILE A 83 -17.15 1.77 -12.87
CA ILE A 83 -17.31 2.87 -13.83
C ILE A 83 -16.28 2.89 -14.97
N ILE A 84 -15.34 1.95 -15.01
CA ILE A 84 -14.25 1.89 -16.01
C ILE A 84 -14.20 0.55 -16.75
N ASP A 85 -13.27 0.43 -17.71
CA ASP A 85 -13.14 -0.76 -18.55
C ASP A 85 -12.47 -1.92 -17.81
N SER A 86 -11.38 -1.64 -17.07
CA SER A 86 -10.59 -2.69 -16.42
C SER A 86 -10.05 -2.26 -15.06
N TYR A 87 -9.94 -3.23 -14.14
CA TYR A 87 -9.32 -3.07 -12.83
C TYR A 87 -8.13 -3.99 -12.74
N ILE A 88 -7.04 -3.46 -12.24
CA ILE A 88 -5.78 -4.18 -12.12
C ILE A 88 -5.58 -4.47 -10.64
N ALA A 89 -5.76 -5.74 -10.29
CA ALA A 89 -5.50 -6.27 -8.96
C ALA A 89 -4.10 -6.88 -8.89
N LEU A 90 -3.44 -6.81 -7.74
CA LEU A 90 -2.12 -7.39 -7.50
C LEU A 90 -2.12 -8.92 -7.65
N ASP A 91 -3.15 -9.57 -7.14
CA ASP A 91 -3.25 -11.03 -6.99
C ASP A 91 -4.73 -11.45 -6.87
N ASP A 92 -4.98 -12.76 -6.83
CA ASP A 92 -6.34 -13.31 -6.72
C ASP A 92 -7.05 -12.99 -5.39
N SER A 93 -6.31 -12.84 -4.28
CA SER A 93 -6.88 -12.40 -3.00
C SER A 93 -7.40 -10.98 -3.12
N GLN A 94 -6.62 -10.06 -3.70
CA GLN A 94 -7.12 -8.72 -3.96
C GLN A 94 -8.31 -8.75 -4.93
N LYS A 95 -8.23 -9.50 -6.04
CA LYS A 95 -9.35 -9.66 -6.98
C LYS A 95 -10.64 -10.08 -6.28
N SER A 96 -10.58 -11.00 -5.31
CA SER A 96 -11.76 -11.45 -4.56
C SER A 96 -12.43 -10.34 -3.72
N ILE A 97 -11.65 -9.36 -3.26
CA ILE A 97 -12.16 -8.20 -2.51
C ILE A 97 -12.84 -7.23 -3.48
N VAL A 98 -12.19 -6.97 -4.60
CA VAL A 98 -12.63 -6.01 -5.63
C VAL A 98 -13.88 -6.51 -6.35
N ALA A 99 -13.95 -7.82 -6.62
CA ALA A 99 -15.06 -8.48 -7.31
C ALA A 99 -16.40 -8.43 -6.56
N ARG A 100 -16.43 -7.87 -5.34
CA ARG A 100 -17.66 -7.67 -4.58
C ARG A 100 -18.55 -6.60 -5.18
N ASN A 101 -17.95 -5.57 -5.79
CA ASN A 101 -18.67 -4.47 -6.44
C ASN A 101 -18.36 -4.32 -7.92
N ILE A 102 -17.27 -4.93 -8.37
CA ILE A 102 -16.82 -4.84 -9.75
C ILE A 102 -17.07 -6.17 -10.45
N ASP A 103 -17.54 -6.13 -11.70
CA ASP A 103 -17.62 -7.33 -12.52
C ASP A 103 -16.25 -8.02 -12.62
N SER A 104 -16.17 -9.25 -12.12
CA SER A 104 -14.95 -10.05 -12.11
C SER A 104 -14.26 -10.21 -13.47
N ARG A 105 -15.01 -10.07 -14.58
CA ARG A 105 -14.49 -10.11 -15.96
C ARG A 105 -13.64 -8.90 -16.32
N LYS A 106 -13.82 -7.77 -15.61
CA LYS A 106 -13.02 -6.56 -15.77
C LYS A 106 -11.73 -6.59 -14.95
N ILE A 107 -11.56 -7.58 -14.07
CA ILE A 107 -10.45 -7.61 -13.12
C ILE A 107 -9.32 -8.49 -13.67
N VAL A 108 -8.21 -7.84 -13.99
CA VAL A 108 -6.94 -8.46 -14.39
C VAL A 108 -6.02 -8.55 -13.19
N VAL A 109 -5.35 -9.69 -13.03
CA VAL A 109 -4.43 -9.96 -11.92
C VAL A 109 -2.99 -9.79 -12.41
N LEU A 110 -2.19 -9.00 -11.68
CA LEU A 110 -0.80 -8.70 -12.01
C LEU A 110 0.19 -9.77 -11.60
N GLY A 111 -0.16 -10.59 -10.62
CA GLY A 111 0.80 -11.45 -9.96
C GLY A 111 0.15 -12.68 -9.38
N LYS A 112 0.98 -13.69 -9.15
CA LYS A 112 0.57 -14.89 -8.44
C LYS A 112 1.23 -14.94 -7.08
N GLN A 113 0.54 -15.51 -6.12
CA GLN A 113 1.15 -15.86 -4.84
C GLN A 113 2.31 -16.83 -5.08
N SER A 114 3.40 -16.57 -4.36
CA SER A 114 4.63 -17.35 -4.41
C SER A 114 5.31 -17.26 -3.05
N GLN A 115 6.52 -17.80 -2.97
CA GLN A 115 7.40 -17.69 -1.83
C GLN A 115 8.84 -17.56 -2.33
N PHE A 116 9.71 -16.99 -1.51
CA PHE A 116 11.15 -16.97 -1.76
C PHE A 116 11.89 -17.59 -0.59
N ALA A 117 13.07 -18.15 -0.85
CA ALA A 117 13.93 -18.65 0.21
C ALA A 117 14.69 -17.46 0.83
N TRP A 118 14.36 -17.12 2.08
CA TRP A 118 15.13 -16.17 2.86
C TRP A 118 16.07 -16.92 3.79
N LYS A 119 17.36 -16.59 3.70
CA LYS A 119 18.38 -17.16 4.60
C LYS A 119 18.73 -16.16 5.67
N ALA A 120 18.74 -16.62 6.92
CA ALA A 120 19.18 -15.79 8.02
C ALA A 120 20.63 -15.34 7.77
N PRO A 121 20.90 -14.02 7.73
CA PRO A 121 22.26 -13.54 7.47
C PRO A 121 23.21 -14.01 8.58
N SER A 122 24.41 -14.45 8.19
CA SER A 122 25.49 -14.76 9.15
C SER A 122 26.12 -13.51 9.78
N LYS A 123 25.73 -12.33 9.30
CA LYS A 123 26.14 -11.01 9.79
C LYS A 123 25.05 -10.41 10.67
N ALA A 124 25.37 -9.31 11.38
CA ALA A 124 24.36 -8.53 12.09
C ALA A 124 23.22 -8.11 11.14
N ILE A 125 21.98 -8.43 11.53
CA ILE A 125 20.76 -8.15 10.78
C ILE A 125 20.44 -6.65 10.91
N SER A 126 20.00 -6.04 9.81
CA SER A 126 19.41 -4.71 9.82
C SER A 126 17.88 -4.77 9.72
N VAL A 127 17.20 -4.03 10.60
CA VAL A 127 15.74 -4.04 10.71
C VAL A 127 15.19 -2.65 10.45
N CYS A 128 14.14 -2.54 9.66
CA CYS A 128 13.44 -1.30 9.39
C CYS A 128 11.97 -1.40 9.81
N PHE A 129 11.57 -0.53 10.73
CA PHE A 129 10.16 -0.34 11.07
C PHE A 129 9.49 0.58 10.06
N VAL A 130 8.31 0.19 9.61
CA VAL A 130 7.56 0.89 8.56
C VAL A 130 6.53 1.83 9.19
N GLY A 131 6.62 3.11 8.82
CA GLY A 131 5.69 4.15 9.25
C GLY A 131 4.37 4.12 8.50
N GLU A 132 3.37 4.72 9.14
CA GLU A 132 1.96 4.80 8.72
C GLU A 132 1.40 6.16 9.18
N ASP A 133 0.43 6.73 8.47
CA ASP A 133 -0.13 8.07 8.72
C ASP A 133 -1.49 8.06 9.42
N TRP A 134 -1.68 7.16 10.39
CA TRP A 134 -2.93 7.01 11.18
C TRP A 134 -3.44 8.33 11.79
N GLU A 135 -2.54 9.25 12.17
CA GLU A 135 -2.89 10.55 12.72
C GLU A 135 -3.66 11.44 11.73
N ARG A 136 -3.47 11.24 10.42
CA ARG A 136 -4.22 11.95 9.38
C ARG A 136 -5.71 11.63 9.42
N TYR A 137 -6.04 10.43 9.88
CA TYR A 137 -7.39 9.90 9.98
C TYR A 137 -7.98 10.05 11.40
N GLY A 138 -7.30 10.80 12.28
CA GLY A 138 -7.76 11.03 13.66
C GLY A 138 -7.38 9.93 14.65
N TYR A 139 -6.61 8.91 14.25
CA TYR A 139 -6.20 7.80 15.10
C TYR A 139 -4.80 8.02 15.71
N VAL A 140 -4.64 9.15 16.41
CA VAL A 140 -3.36 9.57 17.00
C VAL A 140 -2.87 8.58 18.06
N GLU A 141 -3.77 8.05 18.88
CA GLU A 141 -3.47 7.11 19.95
C GLU A 141 -3.01 5.76 19.40
N LEU A 142 -3.60 5.32 18.28
CA LEU A 142 -3.16 4.10 17.58
C LEU A 142 -1.73 4.28 17.05
N LYS A 143 -1.44 5.45 16.45
CA LYS A 143 -0.09 5.77 15.98
C LYS A 143 0.94 5.78 17.12
N GLN A 144 0.58 6.33 18.28
CA GLN A 144 1.43 6.33 19.47
C GLN A 144 1.72 4.90 19.95
N MET A 145 0.70 4.03 19.99
CA MET A 145 0.86 2.62 20.36
C MET A 145 1.83 1.90 19.42
N ILE A 146 1.66 2.08 18.10
CA ILE A 146 2.53 1.50 17.06
C ILE A 146 3.98 1.92 17.28
N VAL A 147 4.23 3.22 17.47
CA VAL A 147 5.58 3.73 17.70
C VAL A 147 6.17 3.19 19.01
N ALA A 148 5.40 3.16 20.10
CA ALA A 148 5.85 2.58 21.36
C ALA A 148 6.24 1.11 21.19
N ARG A 149 5.42 0.34 20.46
CA ARG A 149 5.70 -1.07 20.19
C ARG A 149 6.98 -1.27 19.37
N TYR A 150 7.23 -0.43 18.36
CA TYR A 150 8.50 -0.46 17.63
C TYR A 150 9.71 -0.17 18.52
N LEU A 151 9.59 0.76 19.46
CA LEU A 151 10.66 1.07 20.40
C LEU A 151 10.92 -0.11 21.34
N ASP A 152 9.88 -0.76 21.87
CA ASP A 152 10.00 -1.94 22.72
C ASP A 152 10.70 -3.10 21.99
N ILE A 153 10.27 -3.38 20.75
CA ILE A 153 10.93 -4.36 19.88
C ILE A 153 12.38 -3.96 19.62
N GLY A 154 12.64 -2.68 19.31
CA GLY A 154 13.99 -2.17 19.06
C GLY A 154 14.94 -2.38 20.25
N VAL A 155 14.46 -2.19 21.48
CA VAL A 155 15.24 -2.49 22.69
C VAL A 155 15.58 -3.97 22.77
N ALA A 156 14.60 -4.85 22.55
CA ALA A 156 14.81 -6.30 22.59
C ALA A 156 15.74 -6.80 21.47
N LEU A 157 15.65 -6.25 20.26
CA LEU A 157 16.55 -6.58 19.17
C LEU A 157 17.99 -6.12 19.46
N THR A 158 18.15 -4.93 20.05
CA THR A 158 19.46 -4.40 20.41
C THR A 158 20.14 -5.25 21.48
N SER A 159 19.39 -5.77 22.47
CA SER A 159 19.96 -6.57 23.57
C SER A 159 20.57 -7.90 23.11
N ILE A 160 20.17 -8.40 21.93
CA ILE A 160 20.71 -9.63 21.33
C ILE A 160 21.68 -9.37 20.17
N GLY A 161 22.13 -8.12 19.98
CA GLY A 161 23.16 -7.77 18.99
C GLY A 161 22.66 -7.32 17.61
N ILE A 162 21.34 -7.12 17.42
CA ILE A 162 20.78 -6.51 16.20
C ILE A 162 20.84 -4.98 16.35
N GLY A 163 21.92 -4.38 15.86
CA GLY A 163 22.21 -2.96 16.11
C GLY A 163 21.81 -1.95 15.02
N ALA A 164 21.48 -2.41 13.81
CA ALA A 164 21.14 -1.52 12.70
C ALA A 164 19.63 -1.34 12.56
N LEU A 165 19.05 -0.49 13.42
CA LEU A 165 17.63 -0.20 13.46
C LEU A 165 17.26 1.08 12.70
N TRP A 166 16.29 0.96 11.80
CA TRP A 166 15.81 2.02 10.94
C TRP A 166 14.31 2.26 11.11
N TYR A 167 13.87 3.45 10.76
CA TYR A 167 12.47 3.81 10.61
C TYR A 167 12.24 4.44 9.24
N LYS A 168 11.29 3.92 8.47
CA LYS A 168 10.87 4.52 7.20
C LYS A 168 9.51 5.19 7.37
N PRO A 169 9.43 6.51 7.51
CA PRO A 169 8.15 7.19 7.70
C PRO A 169 7.26 7.07 6.45
N HIS A 170 5.95 7.03 6.66
CA HIS A 170 5.00 7.15 5.55
C HIS A 170 5.16 8.52 4.87
N PRO A 171 5.00 8.65 3.54
CA PRO A 171 5.18 9.94 2.86
C PRO A 171 4.30 11.08 3.40
N SER A 172 3.15 10.73 3.96
CA SER A 172 2.17 11.65 4.55
C SER A 172 2.21 11.70 6.09
N GLU A 173 3.17 11.03 6.73
CA GLU A 173 3.32 11.03 8.17
C GLU A 173 3.73 12.42 8.68
N ALA A 174 2.96 12.94 9.61
CA ALA A 174 3.17 14.24 10.24
C ALA A 174 3.72 14.11 11.68
N ARG A 175 3.50 12.97 12.34
CA ARG A 175 3.90 12.77 13.75
C ARG A 175 4.70 11.49 13.95
N MET A 176 5.97 11.65 14.32
CA MET A 176 6.92 10.54 14.53
C MET A 176 7.04 10.08 16.00
N PHE A 177 6.45 10.80 16.95
CA PHE A 177 6.45 10.45 18.38
C PHE A 177 7.83 10.12 18.97
N GLY A 178 8.87 10.79 18.49
CA GLY A 178 10.24 10.65 19.01
C GLY A 178 11.01 9.43 18.49
N ILE A 179 10.43 8.61 17.61
CA ILE A 179 11.14 7.47 17.00
C ILE A 179 12.37 7.93 16.19
N ASP A 180 12.29 9.12 15.60
CA ASP A 180 13.36 9.81 14.87
C ASP A 180 14.57 10.17 15.74
N LYS A 181 14.38 10.25 17.06
CA LYS A 181 15.46 10.49 18.03
C LYS A 181 16.10 9.20 18.53
N LYS A 182 15.48 8.05 18.27
CA LYS A 182 15.90 6.74 18.78
C LYS A 182 16.43 5.84 17.68
N LEU A 183 15.90 5.95 16.47
CA LEU A 183 16.23 5.12 15.32
C LEU A 183 16.73 5.96 14.15
N ARG A 184 17.44 5.34 13.21
CA ARG A 184 17.90 6.02 12.00
C ARG A 184 16.75 6.16 11.00
N ILE A 185 16.56 7.34 10.42
CA ILE A 185 15.52 7.53 9.41
C ILE A 185 16.01 7.06 8.05
N LEU A 186 15.27 6.13 7.43
CA LEU A 186 15.57 5.67 6.09
C LEU A 186 15.11 6.73 5.06
N PRO A 187 15.97 7.15 4.13
CA PRO A 187 15.60 8.14 3.11
C PRO A 187 14.38 7.70 2.27
N LYS A 188 13.57 8.67 1.82
CA LYS A 188 12.33 8.39 1.08
C LYS A 188 12.55 7.50 -0.14
N ASN A 189 13.61 7.76 -0.90
CA ASN A 189 13.93 7.05 -2.15
C ASN A 189 14.67 5.72 -1.93
N ASN A 190 15.01 5.39 -0.68
CA ASN A 190 15.76 4.19 -0.36
C ASN A 190 14.84 3.13 0.24
N ILE A 191 14.79 1.96 -0.40
CA ILE A 191 13.95 0.81 -0.01
C ILE A 191 14.73 -0.51 -0.09
N ILE A 192 16.05 -0.47 -0.29
CA ILE A 192 16.85 -1.68 -0.56
C ILE A 192 17.83 -2.01 0.58
N GLU A 193 18.12 -1.06 1.48
CA GLU A 193 19.20 -1.20 2.47
C GLU A 193 18.96 -2.18 3.63
N PRO A 194 17.78 -2.24 4.29
CA PRO A 194 17.50 -3.18 5.37
C PRO A 194 17.37 -4.64 4.89
N ASP A 195 17.75 -5.58 5.76
CA ASP A 195 17.54 -7.02 5.54
C ASP A 195 16.09 -7.42 5.84
N VAL A 196 15.48 -6.77 6.84
CA VAL A 196 14.14 -7.07 7.34
C VAL A 196 13.29 -5.81 7.49
N TYR A 197 12.01 -5.91 7.13
CA TYR A 197 11.00 -4.88 7.29
C TYR A 197 9.89 -5.36 8.22
N ILE A 198 9.51 -4.54 9.19
CA ILE A 198 8.46 -4.85 10.16
C ILE A 198 7.44 -3.71 10.17
N GLY A 199 6.16 -4.03 10.04
CA GLY A 199 5.09 -3.03 10.01
C GLY A 199 3.74 -3.59 10.45
N PHE A 200 2.70 -2.76 10.57
CA PHE A 200 1.37 -3.21 10.98
C PHE A 200 0.42 -3.46 9.80
N SER A 201 0.23 -2.48 8.91
CA SER A 201 -0.75 -2.55 7.80
C SER A 201 -0.26 -1.90 6.50
N SER A 202 1.04 -1.61 6.39
CA SER A 202 1.61 -0.88 5.26
C SER A 202 1.76 -1.73 3.99
N SER A 203 1.35 -1.19 2.84
CA SER A 203 1.57 -1.81 1.52
C SER A 203 3.05 -2.01 1.20
N LEU A 204 3.95 -1.23 1.81
CA LEU A 204 5.39 -1.39 1.62
C LEU A 204 5.90 -2.78 2.01
N LEU A 205 5.26 -3.43 3.00
CA LEU A 205 5.63 -4.80 3.40
C LEU A 205 5.46 -5.79 2.24
N LYS A 206 4.45 -5.58 1.40
CA LYS A 206 4.19 -6.38 0.20
C LYS A 206 5.26 -6.10 -0.85
N ASP A 207 5.51 -4.82 -1.12
CA ASP A 207 6.46 -4.38 -2.14
C ASP A 207 7.87 -4.91 -1.87
N VAL A 208 8.32 -4.89 -0.61
CA VAL A 208 9.66 -5.40 -0.26
C VAL A 208 9.70 -6.93 -0.24
N SER A 209 8.61 -7.60 0.16
CA SER A 209 8.50 -9.06 0.08
C SER A 209 8.59 -9.57 -1.35
N SER A 210 7.89 -8.94 -2.29
CA SER A 210 7.98 -9.24 -3.73
C SER A 210 9.36 -8.99 -4.33
N ARG A 211 10.22 -8.22 -3.65
CA ARG A 211 11.63 -8.00 -4.01
C ARG A 211 12.59 -8.95 -3.28
N GLY A 212 12.08 -9.96 -2.58
CA GLY A 212 12.88 -10.96 -1.86
C GLY A 212 13.46 -10.46 -0.54
N LYS A 213 12.90 -9.41 0.06
CA LYS A 213 13.27 -8.96 1.42
C LYS A 213 12.31 -9.55 2.45
N LEU A 214 12.82 -9.94 3.60
CA LEU A 214 11.96 -10.44 4.68
C LEU A 214 11.06 -9.30 5.17
N ALA A 215 9.76 -9.49 5.04
CA ALA A 215 8.75 -8.59 5.55
C ALA A 215 7.90 -9.31 6.59
N ILE A 216 7.58 -8.61 7.67
CA ILE A 216 6.78 -9.15 8.77
C ILE A 216 5.71 -8.13 9.15
N GLN A 217 4.46 -8.57 9.11
CA GLN A 217 3.31 -7.85 9.62
C GLN A 217 3.14 -8.14 11.12
N ILE A 218 2.97 -7.11 11.93
CA ILE A 218 2.45 -7.19 13.29
C ILE A 218 0.93 -7.06 13.21
N LEU A 219 0.22 -8.15 13.48
CA LEU A 219 -1.23 -8.21 13.41
C LEU A 219 -1.82 -7.60 14.68
N GLU A 220 -2.44 -6.43 14.51
CA GLU A 220 -3.12 -5.69 15.58
C GLU A 220 -4.60 -5.51 15.23
N PRO A 221 -5.53 -6.07 16.02
CA PRO A 221 -6.97 -5.93 15.79
C PRO A 221 -7.45 -4.49 15.60
N LYS A 222 -6.86 -3.51 16.32
CA LYS A 222 -7.23 -2.09 16.20
C LYS A 222 -6.91 -1.48 14.83
N THR A 223 -5.98 -2.06 14.07
CA THR A 223 -5.66 -1.60 12.71
C THR A 223 -6.69 -2.07 11.68
N LYS A 224 -7.51 -3.07 12.02
CA LYS A 224 -8.48 -3.72 11.10
C LYS A 224 -7.85 -4.23 9.80
N ALA A 225 -6.53 -4.45 9.79
CA ALA A 225 -5.85 -5.03 8.65
C ALA A 225 -6.09 -6.54 8.60
N ASP A 226 -6.32 -7.07 7.40
CA ASP A 226 -6.31 -8.52 7.18
C ASP A 226 -4.91 -9.09 7.48
N CYS A 227 -4.87 -10.39 7.78
CA CYS A 227 -3.63 -11.13 7.89
C CYS A 227 -2.93 -11.21 6.52
N PHE A 228 -1.80 -10.51 6.37
CA PHE A 228 -1.03 -10.45 5.13
C PHE A 228 -0.46 -11.82 4.74
N GLN A 229 -0.11 -12.67 5.71
CA GLN A 229 0.31 -14.04 5.45
C GLN A 229 -0.78 -14.88 4.80
N ASN A 230 -2.04 -14.76 5.25
CA ASN A 230 -3.17 -15.49 4.65
C ASN A 230 -3.45 -15.03 3.22
N ASN A 231 -3.09 -13.79 2.89
CA ASN A 231 -3.24 -13.22 1.56
C ASN A 231 -1.99 -13.40 0.68
N GLY A 232 -0.95 -14.10 1.17
CA GLY A 232 0.26 -14.40 0.41
C GLY A 232 1.23 -13.21 0.23
N TYR A 233 1.20 -12.23 1.13
CA TYR A 233 1.98 -10.99 0.98
C TYR A 233 3.31 -10.96 1.72
N CYS A 234 3.31 -11.35 2.99
CA CYS A 234 4.49 -11.42 3.85
C CYS A 234 4.18 -12.29 5.07
N LEU A 235 5.15 -12.52 5.97
CA LEU A 235 4.87 -13.22 7.24
C LEU A 235 4.02 -12.33 8.16
N SER A 236 3.27 -12.94 9.06
CA SER A 236 2.47 -12.24 10.07
C SER A 236 2.71 -12.82 11.46
N VAL A 237 2.84 -11.95 12.46
CA VAL A 237 2.94 -12.28 13.89
C VAL A 237 1.90 -11.52 14.68
N ALA A 238 1.30 -12.12 15.71
CA ALA A 238 0.30 -11.45 16.54
C ALA A 238 0.94 -10.37 17.43
N ASN A 239 0.25 -9.25 17.63
CA ASN A 239 0.62 -8.24 18.63
C ASN A 239 0.19 -8.68 20.04
N ASP A 240 0.89 -9.66 20.60
CA ASP A 240 0.64 -10.20 21.93
C ASP A 240 1.91 -10.22 22.80
N ASP A 241 1.83 -10.83 23.98
CA ASP A 241 2.95 -10.92 24.92
C ASP A 241 4.13 -11.74 24.38
N ASN A 242 3.93 -12.60 23.38
CA ASN A 242 4.96 -13.42 22.75
C ASN A 242 5.53 -12.77 21.49
N LEU A 243 5.10 -11.55 21.13
CA LEU A 243 5.51 -10.88 19.88
C LEU A 243 7.03 -10.86 19.68
N VAL A 244 7.77 -10.49 20.73
CA VAL A 244 9.23 -10.38 20.66
C VAL A 244 9.86 -11.74 20.40
N ASP A 245 9.50 -12.77 21.16
CA ASP A 245 10.05 -14.12 21.00
C ASP A 245 9.72 -14.71 19.62
N ASN A 246 8.50 -14.48 19.13
CA ASN A 246 8.09 -14.90 17.78
C ASN A 246 8.92 -14.19 16.69
N LEU A 247 9.15 -12.88 16.82
CA LEU A 247 10.03 -12.15 15.90
C LEU A 247 11.45 -12.69 15.94
N LEU A 248 12.00 -12.96 17.13
CA LEU A 248 13.35 -13.50 17.27
C LEU A 248 13.49 -14.88 16.61
N GLY A 249 12.50 -15.77 16.81
CA GLY A 249 12.48 -17.07 16.14
C GLY A 249 12.53 -16.96 14.62
N ILE A 250 11.76 -16.03 14.04
CA ILE A 250 11.77 -15.76 12.60
C ILE A 250 13.12 -15.24 12.13
N LEU A 251 13.71 -14.28 12.86
CA LEU A 251 14.96 -13.62 12.48
C LEU A 251 16.19 -14.55 12.57
N GLN A 252 16.12 -15.60 13.38
CA GLN A 252 17.23 -16.53 13.65
C GLN A 252 17.19 -17.82 12.82
N SER A 253 16.16 -17.99 11.99
CA SER A 253 15.99 -19.23 11.20
C SER A 253 15.69 -18.92 9.74
N ASP A 254 16.08 -19.82 8.85
CA ASP A 254 15.72 -19.74 7.43
C ASP A 254 14.20 -19.74 7.27
N GLN A 255 13.71 -18.87 6.38
CA GLN A 255 12.29 -18.68 6.15
C GLN A 255 11.94 -18.97 4.68
N ALA A 256 10.67 -19.28 4.45
CA ALA A 256 10.04 -19.21 3.13
C ALA A 256 8.91 -18.17 3.14
N PRO A 257 9.23 -16.85 3.18
CA PRO A 257 8.19 -15.83 3.28
C PRO A 257 7.33 -15.81 2.02
N PRO A 258 6.01 -15.62 2.17
CA PRO A 258 5.13 -15.48 1.02
C PRO A 258 5.36 -14.13 0.33
N CYS A 259 5.19 -14.09 -0.98
CA CYS A 259 5.34 -12.89 -1.79
C CYS A 259 4.44 -12.95 -3.04
N ILE A 260 4.31 -11.81 -3.74
CA ILE A 260 3.66 -11.77 -5.05
C ILE A 260 4.72 -11.79 -6.14
N GLN A 261 4.70 -12.81 -6.98
CA GLN A 261 5.50 -12.86 -8.20
C GLN A 261 4.71 -12.16 -9.32
N GLU A 262 5.20 -10.99 -9.73
CA GLU A 262 4.64 -10.25 -10.88
C GLU A 262 4.71 -11.11 -12.15
N GLN A 263 3.63 -11.06 -12.92
CA GLN A 263 3.52 -11.64 -14.25
C GLN A 263 3.78 -10.54 -15.29
N GLN A 264 4.33 -10.92 -16.44
CA GLN A 264 4.46 -9.97 -17.55
C GLN A 264 3.07 -9.56 -18.03
N LEU A 265 2.89 -8.25 -18.22
CA LEU A 265 1.61 -7.64 -18.58
C LEU A 265 1.31 -7.70 -20.08
N ASP A 266 2.00 -8.56 -20.83
CA ASP A 266 2.01 -8.57 -22.29
C ASP A 266 0.60 -8.82 -22.89
N GLY A 267 -0.35 -9.34 -22.10
CA GLY A 267 -1.75 -9.55 -22.50
C GLY A 267 -2.76 -8.48 -22.08
N LEU A 268 -2.40 -7.45 -21.31
CA LEU A 268 -3.36 -6.43 -20.87
C LEU A 268 -3.80 -5.50 -22.02
N LEU A 269 -2.97 -5.40 -23.07
CA LEU A 269 -3.28 -4.72 -24.33
C LEU A 269 -4.08 -5.58 -25.32
N GLU A 270 -4.25 -6.88 -25.05
CA GLU A 270 -5.08 -7.77 -25.89
C GLU A 270 -6.52 -7.90 -25.35
N LEU A 271 -6.76 -7.47 -24.11
CA LEU A 271 -8.09 -7.32 -23.52
C LEU A 271 -8.73 -5.93 -23.78
N THR A 272 -8.06 -5.06 -24.55
CA THR A 272 -8.54 -3.71 -24.95
C THR A 272 -9.18 -3.67 -26.33
#